data_AF-A0A3M7F6L7-F1
#
_entry.id   AF-A0A3M7F6L7-F1
#
_cell.length_a   1.000
_cell.length_b   1.000
_cell.length_c   1.000
_cell.angle_alpha   90.00
_cell.angle_beta   90.00
_cell.angle_gamma   90.00
#
_symmetry.space_group_name_H-M   'P 1'
#
loop_
_entity.id
_entity.type
_entity.pdbx_description
1 polymer ?
#
loop_
_entity_poly.entity_id
_entity_poly.type
_entity_poly.pdbx_seq_one_letter_code
_entity_poly.pdbx_strand_id
1 'polypeptide(L)'
;EDFDLAANDPTLGTAGPSVGTRNSKNKKAKIGLPWDVSSFYSEVVPEREDEEDEEEEEMNAATLQRLKQADERTKGMNAEEYLHFSECRQASFTFRKGKRFREWAGFGVVTDSKPNDDIVDILGFLTYEIVTLLTEEALKVKAAEDALKRDSGGDEEKRGRKRRREPGLFDPPEEARTPVGPKHIQEAYRRLQKPDLKSRYMHHIPKGNWQRPLKLI
;
A
#
# COMPACT_ATOMS: atom_id res chain seq x y z
N GLU A 1 11.17 -41.79 15.16
CA GLU A 1 10.19 -41.34 14.17
C GLU A 1 10.78 -40.10 13.53
N ASP A 2 11.61 -40.34 12.53
CA ASP A 2 12.32 -39.33 11.76
C ASP A 2 11.34 -38.62 10.83
N PHE A 3 11.20 -37.30 11.00
CA PHE A 3 10.38 -36.46 10.14
C PHE A 3 11.26 -35.98 8.96
N ASP A 4 11.23 -36.77 7.89
CA ASP A 4 11.97 -36.55 6.65
C ASP A 4 11.27 -35.44 5.84
N LEU A 5 11.80 -34.21 5.93
CA LEU A 5 11.34 -33.09 5.10
C LEU A 5 12.02 -33.17 3.73
N ALA A 6 11.24 -33.64 2.75
CA ALA A 6 11.59 -33.66 1.34
C ALA A 6 12.21 -32.34 0.88
N ALA A 7 13.51 -32.39 0.60
CA ALA A 7 14.36 -31.30 0.13
C ALA A 7 14.15 -30.97 -1.36
N ASN A 8 12.90 -30.76 -1.81
CA ASN A 8 12.65 -30.47 -3.23
C ASN A 8 11.38 -29.64 -3.49
N ASP A 9 11.17 -28.56 -2.73
CA ASP A 9 10.21 -27.51 -3.09
C ASP A 9 10.93 -26.30 -3.75
N PRO A 10 10.72 -26.04 -5.05
CA PRO A 10 11.34 -24.92 -5.76
C PRO A 10 10.71 -23.56 -5.40
N THR A 11 9.76 -23.49 -4.47
CA THR A 11 9.11 -22.24 -4.04
C THR A 11 9.81 -21.53 -2.89
N LEU A 12 10.73 -22.19 -2.18
CA LEU A 12 11.56 -21.61 -1.10
C LEU A 12 12.78 -20.82 -1.58
N GLY A 13 12.88 -20.62 -2.90
CA GLY A 13 13.90 -19.78 -3.53
C GLY A 13 13.36 -18.42 -3.92
N THR A 14 13.94 -17.38 -3.32
CA THR A 14 14.21 -16.04 -3.89
C THR A 14 13.11 -14.96 -3.96
N ALA A 15 13.51 -13.83 -3.37
CA ALA A 15 13.29 -12.44 -3.79
C ALA A 15 12.04 -11.69 -3.25
N GLY A 16 11.92 -11.60 -1.93
CA GLY A 16 11.57 -10.32 -1.29
C GLY A 16 12.84 -9.60 -0.84
N PRO A 17 12.81 -8.30 -0.45
CA PRO A 17 13.99 -7.64 0.07
C PRO A 17 14.43 -8.38 1.32
N SER A 18 15.52 -9.14 1.18
CA SER A 18 16.14 -9.84 2.29
C SER A 18 16.62 -8.77 3.27
N VAL A 19 15.95 -8.63 4.40
CA VAL A 19 16.61 -8.13 5.62
C VAL A 19 17.47 -9.28 6.13
N GLY A 20 18.47 -9.62 5.32
CA GLY A 20 19.55 -10.50 5.72
C GLY A 20 20.52 -9.68 6.52
N THR A 21 20.84 -10.13 7.72
CA THR A 21 22.03 -9.76 8.47
C THR A 21 23.28 -10.25 7.73
N ARG A 22 23.51 -9.73 6.53
CA ARG A 22 24.75 -9.88 5.78
C ARG A 22 25.42 -8.52 5.78
N ASN A 23 26.46 -8.38 6.59
CA ASN A 23 27.46 -7.32 6.46
C ASN A 23 28.16 -7.48 5.10
N SER A 24 27.50 -7.05 4.04
CA SER A 24 28.10 -6.79 2.75
C SER A 24 28.09 -5.28 2.60
N LYS A 25 29.28 -4.67 2.69
CA LYS A 25 29.52 -3.25 2.40
C LYS A 25 29.38 -2.96 0.90
N ASN A 26 28.29 -3.41 0.29
CA ASN A 26 27.93 -2.97 -1.04
C ASN A 26 27.37 -1.56 -0.88
N LYS A 27 28.19 -0.56 -1.19
CA LYS A 27 27.71 0.81 -1.39
C LYS A 27 26.55 0.70 -2.39
N LYS A 28 25.33 0.96 -1.92
CA LYS A 28 24.16 1.00 -2.80
C LYS A 28 24.44 2.08 -3.84
N ALA A 29 24.25 1.78 -5.11
CA ALA A 29 24.38 2.79 -6.15
C ALA A 29 23.34 3.89 -5.88
N LYS A 30 23.81 5.12 -5.66
CA LYS A 30 22.95 6.28 -5.51
C LYS A 30 22.22 6.51 -6.84
N ILE A 31 20.90 6.43 -6.82
CA ILE A 31 20.08 6.64 -8.02
C ILE A 31 19.85 8.14 -8.13
N GLY A 32 20.59 8.81 -9.03
CA GLY A 32 20.36 10.23 -9.32
C GLY A 32 19.14 10.40 -10.22
N LEU A 33 18.19 11.24 -9.81
CA LEU A 33 17.06 11.59 -10.66
C LEU A 33 17.48 12.68 -11.66
N PRO A 34 16.98 12.65 -12.91
CA PRO A 34 17.35 13.64 -13.93
C PRO A 34 16.95 15.09 -13.57
N TRP A 35 16.09 15.28 -12.57
CA TRP A 35 15.63 16.59 -12.10
C TRP A 35 16.25 17.01 -10.75
N ASP A 36 17.19 16.23 -10.23
CA ASP A 36 17.92 16.61 -9.01
C ASP A 36 18.89 17.76 -9.30
N VAL A 37 19.23 18.50 -8.25
CA VAL A 37 20.10 19.68 -8.35
C VAL A 37 21.48 19.33 -8.92
N SER A 38 22.00 18.14 -8.58
CA SER A 38 23.27 17.62 -9.10
C SER A 38 23.25 17.42 -10.62
N SER A 39 22.09 17.08 -11.20
CA SER A 39 21.90 16.87 -12.64
C SER A 39 21.86 18.17 -13.44
N PHE A 40 21.74 19.35 -12.81
CA PHE A 40 21.78 20.64 -13.52
C PHE A 40 23.18 21.03 -13.99
N TYR A 41 24.22 20.45 -13.38
CA TYR A 41 25.60 20.78 -13.68
C TYR A 41 26.23 19.66 -14.52
N SER A 42 26.99 20.04 -15.56
CA SER A 42 27.71 19.08 -16.40
C SER A 42 28.90 18.44 -15.70
N GLU A 43 29.39 19.07 -14.64
CA GLU A 43 30.50 18.59 -13.83
C GLU A 43 29.95 18.07 -12.49
N VAL A 44 30.22 16.80 -12.20
CA VAL A 44 29.82 16.16 -10.95
C VAL A 44 30.94 16.38 -9.94
N VAL A 45 30.65 17.08 -8.85
CA VAL A 45 31.59 17.24 -7.74
C VAL A 45 31.77 15.87 -7.08
N PRO A 46 33.01 15.38 -6.90
CA PRO A 46 33.25 14.15 -6.16
C PRO A 46 32.62 14.22 -4.76
N GLU A 47 31.94 13.14 -4.36
CA GLU A 47 31.34 13.01 -3.04
C GLU A 47 32.38 13.34 -1.96
N ARG A 48 32.07 14.29 -1.08
CA ARG A 48 32.93 14.62 0.05
C ARG A 48 32.67 13.63 1.17
N GLU A 49 33.72 13.14 1.82
CA GLU A 49 33.61 12.10 2.85
C GLU A 49 32.85 12.57 4.12
N ASP A 50 32.59 13.87 4.26
CA ASP A 50 31.87 14.52 5.35
C ASP A 50 30.42 14.94 5.02
N GLU A 51 29.93 14.68 3.80
CA GLU A 51 28.51 14.85 3.47
C GLU A 51 27.71 13.65 4.01
N GLU A 52 27.17 13.79 5.22
CA GLU A 52 26.09 12.93 5.70
C GLU A 52 24.87 13.17 4.79
N ASP A 53 24.60 12.18 3.92
CA ASP A 53 23.52 12.24 2.96
C ASP A 53 22.16 12.23 3.67
N GLU A 54 21.55 13.40 3.87
CA GLU A 54 20.20 13.56 4.45
C GLU A 54 19.16 12.62 3.79
N GLU A 55 19.32 12.34 2.49
CA GLU A 55 18.47 11.40 1.73
C GLU A 55 18.67 9.94 2.16
N GLU A 56 19.89 9.53 2.50
CA GLU A 56 20.16 8.21 3.07
C GLU A 56 19.53 8.09 4.47
N GLU A 57 19.53 9.17 5.26
CA GLU A 57 18.85 9.23 6.55
C GLU A 57 17.33 9.10 6.42
N GLU A 58 16.70 9.82 5.48
CA GLU A 58 15.26 9.73 5.22
C GLU A 58 14.85 8.33 4.74
N MET A 59 15.62 7.73 3.82
CA MET A 59 15.38 6.36 3.36
C MET A 59 15.50 5.36 4.52
N ASN A 60 16.49 5.54 5.40
CA ASN A 60 16.67 4.73 6.59
C ASN A 60 15.49 4.91 7.57
N ALA A 61 15.02 6.14 7.77
CA ALA A 61 13.88 6.45 8.63
C ALA A 61 12.58 5.81 8.12
N ALA A 62 12.29 5.91 6.82
CA ALA A 62 11.11 5.30 6.19
C ALA A 62 11.14 3.76 6.33
N THR A 63 12.32 3.16 6.12
CA THR A 63 12.53 1.73 6.30
C THR A 63 12.28 1.31 7.75
N LEU A 64 12.82 2.08 8.71
CA LEU A 64 12.65 1.81 10.14
C LEU A 64 11.19 1.94 10.57
N GLN A 65 10.47 2.94 10.06
CA GLN A 65 9.05 3.13 10.33
C GLN A 65 8.22 1.94 9.81
N ARG A 66 8.53 1.43 8.61
CA ARG A 66 7.86 0.26 8.03
C ARG A 66 8.13 -1.01 8.85
N LEU A 67 9.34 -1.19 9.36
CA LEU A 67 9.69 -2.30 10.27
C LEU A 67 8.92 -2.19 11.59
N LYS A 68 8.91 -1.01 12.20
CA LYS A 68 8.15 -0.77 13.44
C LYS A 68 6.66 -1.06 13.28
N GLN A 69 6.05 -0.65 12.16
CA GLN A 69 4.64 -0.96 11.89
C GLN A 69 4.38 -2.46 11.73
N ALA A 70 5.32 -3.20 11.14
CA ALA A 70 5.23 -4.65 11.05
C ALA A 70 5.30 -5.30 12.44
N ASP A 71 6.26 -4.89 13.27
CA ASP A 71 6.44 -5.42 14.62
C ASP A 71 5.21 -5.19 15.50
N GLU A 72 4.65 -3.97 15.46
CA GLU A 72 3.39 -3.64 16.16
C GLU A 72 2.22 -4.50 15.69
N ARG A 73 2.16 -4.80 14.38
CA ARG A 73 1.11 -5.64 13.81
C ARG A 73 1.26 -7.11 14.22
N THR A 74 2.49 -7.61 14.33
CA THR A 74 2.77 -9.03 14.58
C THR A 74 2.86 -9.38 16.07
N LYS A 75 2.88 -8.39 16.97
CA LYS A 75 3.09 -8.56 18.42
C LYS A 75 2.13 -9.57 19.09
N GLY A 76 0.90 -9.70 18.59
CA GLY A 76 -0.12 -10.59 19.14
C GLY A 76 -0.50 -11.78 18.24
N MET A 77 0.20 -11.98 17.12
CA MET A 77 -0.14 -13.03 16.18
C MET A 77 0.32 -14.40 16.67
N ASN A 78 -0.51 -15.42 16.43
CA ASN A 78 -0.07 -16.81 16.54
C ASN A 78 0.79 -17.21 15.32
N ALA A 79 1.37 -18.41 15.34
CA ALA A 79 2.28 -18.87 14.29
C ALA A 79 1.61 -18.93 12.89
N GLU A 80 0.35 -19.35 12.83
CA GLU A 80 -0.42 -19.46 11.58
C GLU A 80 -0.78 -18.08 11.03
N GLU A 81 -1.21 -17.17 11.89
CA GLU A 81 -1.50 -15.77 11.56
C GLU A 81 -0.25 -15.04 11.07
N TYR A 82 0.89 -15.28 11.72
CA TYR A 82 2.16 -14.71 11.30
C TYR A 82 2.61 -15.26 9.94
N LEU A 83 2.48 -16.57 9.71
CA LEU A 83 2.79 -17.18 8.42
C LEU A 83 1.95 -16.53 7.31
N HIS A 84 0.63 -16.48 7.51
CA HIS A 84 -0.29 -15.83 6.56
C HIS A 84 0.05 -14.35 6.34
N PHE A 85 0.35 -13.60 7.40
CA PHE A 85 0.77 -12.21 7.29
C PHE A 85 2.05 -12.06 6.45
N SER A 86 3.04 -12.93 6.66
CA SER A 86 4.31 -12.90 5.93
C SER A 86 4.13 -13.19 4.43
N GLU A 87 3.27 -14.15 4.09
CA GLU A 87 2.91 -14.48 2.70
C GLU A 87 2.21 -13.32 2.01
N CYS A 88 1.19 -12.75 2.65
CA CYS A 88 0.46 -11.61 2.11
C CYS A 88 1.33 -10.36 1.98
N ARG A 89 2.30 -10.15 2.89
CA ARG A 89 3.24 -9.02 2.82
C ARG A 89 4.21 -9.13 1.64
N GLN A 90 4.57 -10.35 1.24
CA GLN A 90 5.46 -10.59 0.09
C GLN A 90 4.71 -10.71 -1.23
N ALA A 91 3.39 -10.83 -1.20
CA ALA A 91 2.57 -10.89 -2.40
C ALA A 91 2.69 -9.59 -3.22
N SER A 92 2.85 -9.73 -4.54
CA SER A 92 2.97 -8.62 -5.48
C SER A 92 2.09 -8.86 -6.70
N PHE A 93 1.61 -7.77 -7.30
CA PHE A 93 0.83 -7.81 -8.54
C PHE A 93 1.64 -8.27 -9.76
N THR A 94 2.96 -8.07 -9.71
CA THR A 94 3.85 -8.21 -10.89
C THR A 94 4.89 -9.30 -10.72
N PHE A 95 5.28 -9.65 -9.49
CA PHE A 95 6.27 -10.69 -9.22
C PHE A 95 5.84 -12.04 -9.82
N ARG A 96 6.68 -12.58 -10.72
CA ARG A 96 6.41 -13.81 -11.50
C ARG A 96 5.07 -13.79 -12.29
N LYS A 97 4.41 -12.63 -12.42
CA LYS A 97 3.11 -12.44 -13.08
C LYS A 97 3.11 -11.28 -14.11
N GLY A 98 4.28 -10.74 -14.46
CA GLY A 98 4.41 -9.59 -15.37
C GLY A 98 3.71 -9.73 -16.72
N LYS A 99 3.64 -10.92 -17.32
CA LYS A 99 2.85 -11.12 -18.57
C LYS A 99 1.36 -10.85 -18.35
N ARG A 100 0.78 -11.44 -17.31
CA ARG A 100 -0.64 -11.31 -16.98
C ARG A 100 -0.97 -9.88 -16.55
N PHE A 101 -0.09 -9.26 -15.77
CA PHE A 101 -0.23 -7.85 -15.40
C PHE A 101 -0.25 -6.95 -16.63
N ARG A 102 0.67 -7.16 -17.58
CA ARG A 102 0.73 -6.33 -18.79
C ARG A 102 -0.51 -6.42 -19.67
N GLU A 103 -1.05 -7.63 -19.80
CA GLU A 103 -2.31 -7.87 -20.52
C GLU A 103 -3.49 -7.21 -19.81
N TRP A 104 -3.61 -7.41 -18.50
CA TRP A 104 -4.68 -6.82 -17.68
C TRP A 104 -4.65 -5.29 -17.68
N ALA A 105 -3.46 -4.69 -17.54
CA ALA A 105 -3.27 -3.24 -17.56
C ALA A 105 -3.44 -2.63 -18.96
N GLY A 106 -3.53 -3.45 -20.01
CA GLY A 106 -3.80 -2.98 -21.37
C GLY A 106 -2.63 -2.22 -22.01
N PHE A 107 -1.36 -2.57 -21.73
CA PHE A 107 -0.22 -1.85 -22.31
C PHE A 107 -0.26 -1.81 -23.85
N GLY A 108 -0.73 -2.87 -24.50
CA GLY A 108 -0.87 -2.90 -25.97
C GLY A 108 -1.88 -1.89 -26.55
N VAL A 109 -2.67 -1.24 -25.69
CA VAL A 109 -3.60 -0.15 -26.07
C VAL A 109 -3.01 1.23 -25.75
N VAL A 110 -2.19 1.33 -24.71
CA VAL A 110 -1.71 2.61 -24.14
C VAL A 110 -0.30 2.99 -24.64
N THR A 111 0.49 2.02 -25.09
CA THR A 111 1.86 2.24 -25.59
C THR A 111 2.19 1.34 -26.78
N ASP A 112 2.88 1.92 -27.76
CA ASP A 112 3.36 1.20 -28.95
C ASP A 112 4.61 0.33 -28.65
N SER A 113 5.30 0.61 -27.54
CA SER A 113 6.51 -0.10 -27.13
C SER A 113 6.26 -1.03 -25.94
N LYS A 114 6.99 -2.15 -25.91
CA LYS A 114 6.98 -3.09 -24.78
C LYS A 114 7.66 -2.42 -23.58
N PRO A 115 6.95 -2.20 -22.45
CA PRO A 115 7.57 -1.62 -21.27
C PRO A 115 8.67 -2.55 -20.72
N ASN A 116 9.75 -1.94 -20.20
CA ASN A 116 10.83 -2.66 -19.53
C ASN A 116 10.33 -3.32 -18.24
N ASP A 117 10.99 -4.38 -17.80
CA ASP A 117 10.63 -5.09 -16.57
C ASP A 117 10.76 -4.18 -15.33
N ASP A 118 11.69 -3.22 -15.33
CA ASP A 118 11.81 -2.20 -14.27
C ASP A 118 10.54 -1.32 -14.15
N ILE A 119 9.94 -0.96 -15.30
CA ILE A 119 8.68 -0.19 -15.31
C ILE A 119 7.55 -1.02 -14.71
N VAL A 120 7.52 -2.32 -15.04
CA VAL A 120 6.53 -3.24 -14.49
C VAL A 120 6.72 -3.38 -12.98
N ASP A 121 7.95 -3.43 -12.47
CA ASP A 121 8.23 -3.49 -11.03
C ASP A 121 7.79 -2.21 -10.30
N ILE A 122 8.14 -1.03 -10.84
CA ILE A 122 7.71 0.27 -10.32
C ILE A 122 6.18 0.35 -10.25
N LEU A 123 5.47 -0.08 -11.31
CA LEU A 123 4.00 -0.10 -11.30
C LEU A 123 3.43 -1.13 -10.32
N GLY A 124 4.10 -2.25 -10.13
CA GLY A 124 3.76 -3.23 -9.08
C GLY A 124 3.82 -2.61 -7.68
N PHE A 125 4.87 -1.83 -7.41
CA PHE A 125 4.99 -1.08 -6.16
C PHE A 125 3.89 0.00 -6.02
N LEU A 126 3.68 0.82 -7.05
CA LEU A 126 2.66 1.89 -7.00
C LEU A 126 1.25 1.31 -6.79
N THR A 127 0.91 0.20 -7.44
CA THR A 127 -0.40 -0.46 -7.25
C THR A 127 -0.57 -1.03 -5.85
N TYR A 128 0.50 -1.57 -5.24
CA TYR A 128 0.50 -1.99 -3.84
C TYR A 128 0.24 -0.82 -2.88
N GLU A 129 0.93 0.31 -3.07
CA GLU A 129 0.74 1.52 -2.25
C GLU A 129 -0.66 2.12 -2.45
N ILE A 130 -1.19 2.16 -3.68
CA ILE A 130 -2.58 2.57 -3.99
C ILE A 130 -3.57 1.74 -3.16
N VAL A 131 -3.44 0.41 -3.17
CA VAL A 131 -4.36 -0.50 -2.45
C VAL A 131 -4.23 -0.32 -0.94
N THR A 132 -3.01 -0.19 -0.44
CA THR A 132 -2.73 0.05 0.98
C THR A 132 -3.40 1.35 1.43
N LEU A 133 -3.11 2.48 0.77
CA LEU A 133 -3.67 3.77 1.14
C LEU A 133 -5.19 3.80 1.04
N LEU A 134 -5.75 3.24 -0.04
CA LEU A 134 -7.19 3.20 -0.25
C LEU A 134 -7.91 2.37 0.82
N THR A 135 -7.35 1.23 1.21
CA THR A 135 -7.95 0.37 2.24
C THR A 135 -7.81 0.95 3.63
N GLU A 136 -6.70 1.61 3.96
CA GLU A 136 -6.54 2.34 5.21
C GLU A 136 -7.54 3.48 5.35
N GLU A 137 -7.71 4.30 4.32
CA GLU A 137 -8.72 5.36 4.33
C GLU A 137 -10.15 4.80 4.41
N ALA A 138 -10.43 3.69 3.73
CA ALA A 138 -11.73 3.04 3.83
C ALA A 138 -12.01 2.48 5.23
N LEU A 139 -10.99 1.96 5.93
CA LEU A 139 -11.12 1.55 7.33
C LEU A 139 -11.42 2.73 8.24
N LYS A 140 -10.79 3.90 8.02
CA LYS A 140 -11.11 5.14 8.76
C LYS A 140 -12.54 5.62 8.51
N VAL A 141 -13.00 5.59 7.26
CA VAL A 141 -14.39 5.94 6.88
C VAL A 141 -15.36 5.02 7.61
N LYS A 142 -15.12 3.70 7.55
CA LYS A 142 -15.97 2.71 8.22
C LYS A 142 -15.98 2.90 9.73
N ALA A 143 -14.82 3.12 10.36
CA ALA A 143 -14.73 3.34 11.80
C ALA A 143 -15.54 4.57 12.24
N ALA A 144 -15.54 5.64 11.44
CA ALA A 144 -16.36 6.82 11.67
C ALA A 144 -17.86 6.54 11.51
N GLU A 145 -18.26 5.76 10.51
CA GLU A 145 -19.66 5.34 10.32
C GLU A 145 -20.14 4.46 11.48
N ASP A 146 -19.35 3.48 11.89
CA ASP A 146 -19.67 2.60 13.02
C ASP A 146 -19.75 3.38 14.36
N ALA A 147 -18.92 4.42 14.53
CA ALA A 147 -19.02 5.32 15.68
C ALA A 147 -20.32 6.12 15.67
N LEU A 148 -20.69 6.69 14.52
CA LEU A 148 -21.94 7.45 14.37
C LEU A 148 -23.17 6.57 14.64
N LYS A 149 -23.20 5.34 14.11
CA LYS A 149 -24.32 4.40 14.32
C LYS A 149 -24.50 3.99 15.79
N ARG A 150 -23.39 3.91 16.54
CA ARG A 150 -23.39 3.64 17.99
C ARG A 150 -23.96 4.82 18.77
N ASP A 151 -23.57 6.04 18.40
CA ASP A 151 -24.03 7.28 19.05
C ASP A 151 -25.50 7.60 18.71
N SER A 152 -25.92 7.39 17.47
CA SER A 152 -27.28 7.66 17.00
C SER A 152 -28.33 6.62 17.42
N GLY A 153 -28.00 5.68 18.31
CA GLY A 153 -28.96 4.73 18.88
C GLY A 153 -29.49 3.64 17.93
N GLY A 154 -28.74 3.29 16.89
CA GLY A 154 -29.02 2.15 16.01
C GLY A 154 -30.08 2.41 14.92
N ASP A 155 -29.63 2.33 13.67
CA ASP A 155 -30.38 1.95 12.46
C ASP A 155 -31.89 2.29 12.48
N GLU A 156 -32.25 3.58 12.48
CA GLU A 156 -33.67 4.01 12.33
C GLU A 156 -34.30 3.42 11.05
N GLU A 157 -33.48 3.09 10.05
CA GLU A 157 -33.91 2.47 8.79
C GLU A 157 -34.41 1.01 8.96
N LYS A 158 -34.09 0.33 10.07
CA LYS A 158 -34.54 -1.06 10.34
C LYS A 158 -35.61 -1.19 11.41
N ARG A 159 -36.11 -0.10 11.99
CA ARG A 159 -37.20 -0.15 12.99
C ARG A 159 -38.56 -0.61 12.43
N GLY A 160 -38.69 -0.71 11.10
CA GLY A 160 -39.94 -1.07 10.44
C GLY A 160 -40.30 -2.56 10.38
N ARG A 161 -39.38 -3.52 10.60
CA ARG A 161 -39.71 -4.96 10.45
C ARG A 161 -39.00 -5.85 11.47
N LYS A 162 -39.82 -6.37 12.39
CA LYS A 162 -39.58 -7.44 13.37
C LYS A 162 -38.62 -7.09 14.52
N ARG A 163 -39.14 -7.18 15.74
CA ARG A 163 -38.41 -7.21 17.02
C ARG A 163 -37.14 -8.06 16.83
N ARG A 164 -35.95 -7.43 16.87
CA ARG A 164 -34.70 -8.16 16.97
C ARG A 164 -34.78 -8.98 18.26
N ARG A 165 -34.73 -10.31 18.13
CA ARG A 165 -34.51 -11.18 19.27
C ARG A 165 -33.13 -10.84 19.81
N GLU A 166 -33.00 -10.73 21.13
CA GLU A 166 -31.68 -10.69 21.75
C GLU A 166 -30.93 -11.97 21.35
N PRO A 167 -29.65 -11.87 20.94
CA PRO A 167 -28.86 -13.03 20.58
C PRO A 167 -28.86 -14.04 21.74
N GLY A 168 -29.21 -15.29 21.44
CA GLY A 168 -29.14 -16.37 22.42
C GLY A 168 -27.70 -16.71 22.78
N LEU A 169 -27.51 -17.34 23.94
CA LEU A 169 -26.19 -17.80 24.43
C LEU A 169 -25.47 -18.79 23.49
N PHE A 170 -26.18 -19.32 22.50
CA PHE A 170 -25.70 -20.28 21.50
C PHE A 170 -25.78 -19.74 20.06
N ASP A 171 -26.12 -18.46 19.88
CA ASP A 171 -25.95 -17.84 18.57
C ASP A 171 -24.44 -17.76 18.27
N PRO A 172 -24.03 -17.94 17.00
CA PRO A 172 -22.64 -17.74 16.61
C PRO A 172 -22.16 -16.39 17.13
N PRO A 173 -20.90 -16.29 17.61
CA PRO A 173 -20.35 -15.02 18.06
C PRO A 173 -20.61 -13.98 16.97
N GLU A 174 -21.13 -12.82 17.35
CA GLU A 174 -21.26 -11.71 16.40
C GLU A 174 -19.88 -11.52 15.76
N GLU A 175 -19.75 -11.81 14.46
CA GLU A 175 -18.51 -11.61 13.72
C GLU A 175 -18.07 -10.18 14.01
N ALA A 176 -17.03 -10.03 14.85
CA ALA A 176 -16.83 -8.82 15.64
C ALA A 176 -16.56 -7.56 14.79
N ARG A 177 -16.38 -7.73 13.48
CA ARG A 177 -16.25 -6.65 12.50
C ARG A 177 -16.95 -7.01 11.20
N THR A 178 -17.94 -6.20 10.83
CA THR A 178 -18.49 -6.18 9.47
C THR A 178 -17.40 -5.81 8.46
N PRO A 179 -17.45 -6.30 7.21
CA PRO A 179 -16.41 -6.03 6.22
C PRO A 179 -16.47 -4.60 5.66
N VAL A 180 -15.39 -4.18 5.00
CA VAL A 180 -15.35 -2.93 4.22
C VAL A 180 -16.22 -3.09 2.96
N GLY A 181 -17.37 -2.41 2.92
CA GLY A 181 -18.24 -2.35 1.74
C GLY A 181 -17.81 -1.33 0.67
N PRO A 182 -18.43 -1.39 -0.54
CA PRO A 182 -18.10 -0.49 -1.66
C PRO A 182 -18.27 1.01 -1.36
N LYS A 183 -19.25 1.37 -0.51
CA LYS A 183 -19.49 2.77 -0.12
C LYS A 183 -18.29 3.38 0.63
N HIS A 184 -17.64 2.60 1.49
CA HIS A 184 -16.44 3.06 2.20
C HIS A 184 -15.28 3.30 1.23
N ILE A 185 -15.11 2.43 0.22
CA ILE A 185 -14.08 2.59 -0.82
C ILE A 185 -14.34 3.85 -1.64
N GLN A 186 -15.59 4.08 -2.07
CA GLN A 186 -15.95 5.27 -2.84
C GLN A 186 -15.70 6.57 -2.06
N GLU A 187 -16.06 6.59 -0.78
CA GLU A 187 -15.82 7.75 0.08
C GLU A 187 -14.32 7.94 0.39
N ALA A 188 -13.58 6.86 0.61
CA ALA A 188 -12.12 6.91 0.77
C ALA A 188 -11.45 7.49 -0.49
N TYR A 189 -11.83 6.99 -1.65
CA TYR A 189 -11.36 7.50 -2.94
C TYR A 189 -11.66 9.00 -3.09
N ARG A 190 -12.90 9.43 -2.80
CA ARG A 190 -13.28 10.84 -2.84
C ARG A 190 -12.45 11.71 -1.90
N ARG A 191 -12.10 11.21 -0.70
CA ARG A 191 -11.24 11.93 0.26
C ARG A 191 -9.82 12.08 -0.26
N LEU A 192 -9.25 11.02 -0.83
CA LEU A 192 -7.90 11.01 -1.38
C LEU A 192 -7.76 11.87 -2.65
N GLN A 193 -8.82 12.00 -3.44
CA GLN A 193 -8.88 12.85 -4.63
C GLN A 193 -9.07 14.35 -4.33
N LYS A 194 -9.13 14.77 -3.05
CA LYS A 194 -9.23 16.20 -2.71
C LYS A 194 -7.99 16.94 -3.21
N PRO A 195 -8.15 18.03 -3.98
CA PRO A 195 -7.00 18.78 -4.47
C PRO A 195 -6.30 19.49 -3.33
N ASP A 196 -4.97 19.49 -3.39
CA ASP A 196 -4.12 20.21 -2.47
C ASP A 196 -4.44 21.71 -2.47
N LEU A 197 -4.22 22.35 -1.34
CA LEU A 197 -4.54 23.75 -1.10
C LEU A 197 -3.77 24.66 -2.08
N LYS A 198 -2.50 24.35 -2.35
CA LYS A 198 -1.69 25.08 -3.34
C LYS A 198 -2.31 25.01 -4.74
N SER A 199 -2.74 23.82 -5.16
CA SER A 199 -3.42 23.65 -6.45
C SER A 199 -4.69 24.50 -6.51
N ARG A 200 -5.49 24.56 -5.43
CA ARG A 200 -6.70 25.39 -5.38
C ARG A 200 -6.41 26.88 -5.52
N TYR A 201 -5.37 27.40 -4.87
CA TYR A 201 -5.04 28.83 -4.90
C TYR A 201 -4.46 29.31 -6.24
N MET A 202 -3.75 28.44 -6.95
CA MET A 202 -3.22 28.77 -8.28
C MET A 202 -4.33 28.85 -9.36
N HIS A 203 -5.58 28.49 -9.04
CA HIS A 203 -6.73 28.60 -9.93
C HIS A 203 -7.52 29.89 -9.67
N HIS A 204 -6.94 31.04 -10.02
CA HIS A 204 -7.61 32.35 -9.95
C HIS A 204 -8.54 32.63 -11.16
N ILE A 205 -8.77 31.65 -12.04
CA ILE A 205 -9.57 31.79 -13.28
C ILE A 205 -10.96 31.16 -13.06
N PRO A 206 -12.06 31.82 -13.49
CA PRO A 206 -13.41 31.37 -13.16
C PRO A 206 -13.75 30.07 -13.89
N LYS A 207 -14.01 29.04 -13.08
CA LYS A 207 -14.86 27.83 -13.28
C LYS A 207 -15.48 27.65 -14.68
N GLY A 208 -14.68 27.33 -15.69
CA GLY A 208 -15.14 26.57 -16.84
C GLY A 208 -15.27 25.07 -16.51
N ASN A 209 -15.66 24.26 -17.50
CA ASN A 209 -15.66 22.79 -17.44
C ASN A 209 -14.23 22.20 -17.41
N TRP A 210 -13.45 22.54 -16.39
CA TRP A 210 -12.15 21.90 -16.18
C TRP A 210 -12.35 20.51 -15.60
N GLN A 211 -12.15 19.51 -16.45
CA GLN A 211 -11.84 18.17 -15.98
C GLN A 211 -10.48 18.23 -15.27
N ARG A 212 -10.50 17.99 -13.96
CA ARG A 212 -9.26 17.87 -13.19
C ARG A 212 -8.72 16.46 -13.38
N PRO A 213 -7.43 16.29 -13.67
CA PRO A 213 -6.84 14.96 -13.67
C PRO A 213 -6.97 14.37 -12.27
N LEU A 214 -7.27 13.07 -12.21
CA LEU A 214 -7.28 12.33 -10.96
C LEU A 214 -5.87 12.31 -10.38
N LYS A 215 -5.77 12.53 -9.08
CA LYS A 215 -4.52 12.37 -8.35
C LYS A 215 -4.16 10.88 -8.35
N LEU A 216 -2.90 10.56 -8.61
CA LEU A 216 -2.36 9.26 -8.24
C LEU A 216 -2.37 9.19 -6.71
N ILE A 217 -3.23 8.33 -6.18
CA ILE A 217 -3.38 8.12 -4.74
C ILE A 217 -2.45 7.02 -4.28
#